data_AF-A0A8H7LLR6-F1
#
_entry.id   AF-A0A8H7LLR6-F1
#
_cell.length_a   1.000
_cell.length_b   1.000
_cell.length_c   1.000
_cell.angle_alpha   90.00
_cell.angle_beta   90.00
_cell.angle_gamma   90.00
#
_symmetry.space_group_name_H-M   'P 1'
#
loop_
_entity.id
_entity.type
_entity.pdbx_description
1 polymer ?
#
loop_
_entity_poly.entity_id
_entity_poly.type
_entity_poly.pdbx_seq_one_letter_code
_entity_poly.pdbx_strand_id
1 'polypeptide(L)'
;MVLRSSSTLRATARQFCTGISRRHKASSGTSVDDLPVPLQATWSVGELLSTYPAPELSDETFARLHRLSALNAPGSTSSDKDTMKLELQELLRLVEAVKLVDTSSLDGVNQQELLDSRIWAEGQGIDFDAPAANHLSEVHGDDLLKHAKTHVDGQYMVETAARVARGAKGSPKEMSNPTLIRLMVYALFGIDEAQHE
;
A
#
# COMPACT_ATOMS: atom_id res chain seq x y z
N MET A 1 -62.22 -62.22 12.31
CA MET A 1 -61.79 -61.39 11.17
C MET A 1 -61.41 -60.03 11.74
N VAL A 2 -60.12 -59.81 12.02
CA VAL A 2 -59.19 -58.93 11.28
C VAL A 2 -59.41 -57.45 11.64
N LEU A 3 -58.44 -56.65 12.10
CA LEU A 3 -57.07 -56.82 12.58
C LEU A 3 -56.74 -55.55 13.41
N ARG A 4 -55.89 -55.73 14.41
CA ARG A 4 -55.24 -54.65 15.19
C ARG A 4 -54.42 -53.76 14.27
N SER A 5 -54.29 -52.48 14.60
CA SER A 5 -53.04 -51.77 14.31
C SER A 5 -52.75 -50.71 15.37
N SER A 6 -51.79 -51.03 16.22
CA SER A 6 -51.15 -50.12 17.17
C SER A 6 -50.10 -49.31 16.41
N SER A 7 -50.27 -48.00 16.34
CA SER A 7 -49.23 -47.10 15.82
C SER A 7 -48.26 -46.73 16.95
N THR A 8 -47.09 -47.34 16.92
CA THR A 8 -45.95 -46.96 17.75
C THR A 8 -45.29 -45.71 17.14
N LEU A 9 -45.28 -44.60 17.87
CA LEU A 9 -44.46 -43.44 17.53
C LEU A 9 -43.01 -43.75 17.89
N ARG A 10 -42.20 -44.08 16.89
CA ARG A 10 -40.75 -44.24 17.03
C ARG A 10 -40.13 -42.86 17.25
N ALA A 11 -39.51 -42.69 18.41
CA ALA A 11 -38.51 -41.67 18.66
C ALA A 11 -37.33 -41.86 17.69
N THR A 12 -37.02 -40.84 16.90
CA THR A 12 -35.75 -40.73 16.18
C THR A 12 -35.00 -39.53 16.74
N ALA A 13 -34.10 -39.82 17.67
CA ALA A 13 -33.02 -38.92 18.03
C ALA A 13 -32.16 -38.70 16.77
N ARG A 14 -32.31 -37.53 16.13
CA ARG A 14 -31.38 -37.11 15.08
C ARG A 14 -30.15 -36.54 15.76
N GLN A 15 -29.22 -37.45 16.01
CA GLN A 15 -27.85 -37.20 16.36
C GLN A 15 -27.15 -36.58 15.14
N PHE A 16 -27.13 -35.25 15.08
CA PHE A 16 -26.30 -34.51 14.13
C PHE A 16 -24.90 -34.32 14.75
N CYS A 17 -24.10 -35.38 14.67
CA CYS A 17 -22.65 -35.30 14.83
C CYS A 17 -22.02 -35.64 13.48
N THR A 18 -21.98 -34.64 12.58
CA THR A 18 -21.26 -34.68 11.31
C THR A 18 -20.69 -33.26 11.13
N GLY A 19 -19.40 -32.99 11.00
CA GLY A 19 -18.23 -33.82 10.85
C GLY A 19 -17.10 -32.87 10.42
N ILE A 20 -16.30 -32.41 11.36
CA ILE A 20 -14.93 -31.95 11.09
C ILE A 20 -14.03 -32.74 12.03
N SER A 21 -13.93 -34.05 11.76
CA SER A 21 -12.86 -34.86 12.34
C SER A 21 -11.63 -34.65 11.46
N ARG A 22 -10.96 -33.50 11.61
CA ARG A 22 -9.53 -33.47 11.31
C ARG A 22 -8.88 -34.35 12.35
N ARG A 23 -8.58 -35.59 11.97
CA ARG A 23 -7.71 -36.47 12.74
C ARG A 23 -6.32 -35.86 12.71
N HIS A 24 -6.09 -34.83 13.53
CA HIS A 24 -4.75 -34.41 13.87
C HIS A 24 -4.10 -35.63 14.50
N LYS A 25 -3.16 -36.22 13.77
CA LYS A 25 -2.30 -37.29 14.26
C LYS A 25 -1.71 -36.74 15.56
N ALA A 26 -2.06 -37.35 16.69
CA ALA A 26 -1.50 -36.98 17.98
C ALA A 26 0.03 -37.03 17.83
N SER A 27 0.66 -35.87 17.86
CA SER A 27 2.12 -35.80 17.93
C SER A 27 2.51 -36.53 19.20
N SER A 28 3.46 -37.46 19.08
CA SER A 28 4.15 -38.06 20.22
C SER A 28 4.43 -36.99 21.27
N GLY A 29 4.04 -37.24 22.52
CA GLY A 29 3.90 -36.25 23.61
C GLY A 29 4.89 -35.10 23.54
N THR A 30 4.39 -33.90 23.25
CA THR A 30 5.14 -32.66 23.41
C THR A 30 5.50 -32.52 24.87
N SER A 31 6.78 -32.27 25.17
CA SER A 31 7.21 -31.98 26.54
C SER A 31 6.49 -30.71 27.01
N VAL A 32 5.86 -30.79 28.18
CA VAL A 32 5.03 -29.72 28.76
C VAL A 32 5.67 -29.29 30.07
N ASP A 33 5.60 -28.01 30.39
CA ASP A 33 6.05 -27.46 31.67
C ASP A 33 5.08 -27.85 32.82
N ASP A 34 5.44 -27.52 34.07
CA ASP A 34 4.63 -27.75 35.27
C ASP A 34 3.25 -27.05 35.19
N LEU A 35 3.19 -25.93 34.48
CA LEU A 35 1.95 -25.35 33.96
C LEU A 35 1.77 -25.89 32.54
N PRO A 36 0.60 -26.41 32.13
CA PRO A 36 0.39 -27.22 30.93
C PRO A 36 0.62 -26.48 29.58
N VAL A 37 1.79 -25.88 29.43
CA VAL A 37 2.29 -25.08 28.32
C VAL A 37 3.37 -25.91 27.64
N PRO A 38 3.26 -26.17 26.34
CA PRO A 38 4.24 -26.97 25.63
C PRO A 38 5.58 -26.23 25.58
N LEU A 39 6.66 -26.95 25.91
CA LEU A 39 8.04 -26.45 25.88
C LEU A 39 8.57 -26.23 24.46
N GLN A 40 7.87 -26.78 23.47
CA GLN A 40 8.14 -26.56 22.05
C GLN A 40 6.87 -26.10 21.35
N ALA A 41 7.01 -25.11 20.48
CA ALA A 41 5.90 -24.64 19.66
C ALA A 41 5.39 -25.81 18.80
N THR A 42 4.09 -26.08 18.89
CA THR A 42 3.45 -27.18 18.13
C THR A 42 3.45 -26.91 16.63
N TRP A 43 3.53 -25.63 16.25
CA TRP A 43 3.65 -25.16 14.87
C TRP A 43 4.29 -23.76 14.84
N SER A 44 4.92 -23.42 13.73
CA SER A 44 5.43 -22.07 13.46
C SER A 44 4.50 -21.34 12.48
N VAL A 45 4.21 -20.07 12.76
CA VAL A 45 3.47 -19.21 11.82
C VAL A 45 4.23 -19.05 10.51
N GLY A 46 5.57 -18.95 10.56
CA GLY A 46 6.39 -18.87 9.35
C GLY A 46 6.30 -20.15 8.51
N GLU A 47 6.27 -21.32 9.15
CA GLU A 47 6.08 -22.60 8.45
C GLU A 47 4.68 -22.68 7.82
N LEU A 48 3.64 -22.23 8.55
CA LEU A 48 2.28 -22.16 8.00
C LEU A 48 2.22 -21.21 6.80
N LEU A 49 2.76 -20.01 6.93
CA LEU A 49 2.78 -19.02 5.86
C LEU A 49 3.56 -19.51 4.64
N SER A 50 4.63 -20.30 4.86
CA SER A 50 5.44 -20.92 3.80
C SER A 50 4.68 -21.89 2.89
N THR A 51 3.47 -22.28 3.26
CA THR A 51 2.61 -23.17 2.45
C THR A 51 1.70 -22.40 1.49
N TYR A 52 1.46 -21.11 1.71
CA TYR A 52 0.58 -20.32 0.86
C TYR A 52 1.30 -19.80 -0.39
N PRO A 53 0.62 -19.69 -1.54
CA PRO A 53 1.21 -19.11 -2.74
C PRO A 53 1.54 -17.63 -2.52
N ALA A 54 2.70 -17.19 -2.98
CA ALA A 54 3.04 -15.76 -3.07
C ALA A 54 2.77 -15.29 -4.51
N PRO A 55 1.88 -14.30 -4.71
CA PRO A 55 1.65 -13.77 -6.05
C PRO A 55 2.89 -13.02 -6.54
N GLU A 56 3.35 -13.31 -7.76
CA GLU A 56 4.46 -12.59 -8.36
C GLU A 56 4.05 -11.16 -8.73
N LEU A 57 4.85 -10.20 -8.28
CA LEU A 57 4.68 -8.78 -8.62
C LEU A 57 5.42 -8.44 -9.92
N SER A 58 4.67 -8.11 -10.97
CA SER A 58 5.24 -7.64 -12.23
C SER A 58 5.90 -6.26 -12.09
N ASP A 59 6.93 -6.01 -12.89
CA ASP A 59 7.65 -4.74 -12.94
C ASP A 59 6.74 -3.53 -13.21
N GLU A 60 5.77 -3.72 -14.09
CA GLU A 60 4.79 -2.70 -14.43
C GLU A 60 3.91 -2.37 -13.21
N THR A 61 3.44 -3.38 -12.48
CA THR A 61 2.62 -3.19 -11.28
C THR A 61 3.43 -2.50 -10.19
N PHE A 62 4.69 -2.89 -9.99
CA PHE A 62 5.59 -2.27 -9.05
C PHE A 62 5.82 -0.78 -9.37
N ALA A 63 6.09 -0.44 -10.64
CA ALA A 63 6.23 0.93 -11.09
C ALA A 63 4.92 1.74 -10.93
N ARG A 64 3.78 1.12 -11.21
CA ARG A 64 2.46 1.72 -11.02
C ARG A 64 2.18 2.03 -9.55
N LEU A 65 2.51 1.12 -8.63
CA LEU A 65 2.35 1.34 -7.20
C LEU A 65 3.17 2.53 -6.72
N HIS A 66 4.44 2.64 -7.12
CA HIS A 66 5.26 3.80 -6.77
C HIS A 66 4.67 5.11 -7.29
N ARG A 67 4.17 5.11 -8.54
CA ARG A 67 3.50 6.29 -9.09
C ARG A 67 2.25 6.68 -8.30
N LEU A 68 1.42 5.71 -7.91
CA LEU A 68 0.19 5.97 -7.14
C LEU A 68 0.49 6.46 -5.73
N SER A 69 1.55 5.96 -5.13
CA SER A 69 2.02 6.40 -3.82
C SER A 69 2.82 7.72 -3.86
N ALA A 70 2.91 8.38 -5.02
CA ALA A 70 3.73 9.56 -5.26
C ALA A 70 5.20 9.39 -4.84
N LEU A 71 5.72 8.16 -4.95
CA LEU A 71 7.10 7.80 -4.67
C LEU A 71 7.92 7.76 -5.96
N ASN A 72 9.21 8.11 -5.84
CA ASN A 72 10.16 7.90 -6.92
C ASN A 72 10.53 6.42 -6.99
N ALA A 73 10.30 5.79 -8.14
CA ALA A 73 10.68 4.39 -8.33
C ALA A 73 12.20 4.23 -8.35
N PRO A 74 12.76 3.17 -7.73
CA PRO A 74 14.18 2.88 -7.82
C PRO A 74 14.56 2.54 -9.27
N GLY A 75 15.82 2.79 -9.63
CA GLY A 75 16.33 2.54 -10.99
C GLY A 75 16.16 1.07 -11.40
N SER A 76 15.95 0.80 -12.71
CA SER A 76 15.57 -0.53 -13.21
C SER A 76 16.60 -1.63 -12.97
N THR A 77 17.85 -1.28 -12.68
CA THR A 77 18.99 -2.19 -12.44
C THR A 77 19.46 -2.19 -10.98
N SER A 78 18.66 -1.65 -10.06
CA SER A 78 19.02 -1.59 -8.65
C SER A 78 18.70 -2.92 -7.96
N SER A 79 19.65 -3.45 -7.18
CA SER A 79 19.40 -4.56 -6.22
C SER A 79 18.24 -4.23 -5.29
N ASP A 80 18.09 -2.96 -4.95
CA ASP A 80 17.07 -2.43 -4.03
C ASP A 80 15.66 -2.69 -4.56
N LYS A 81 15.46 -2.65 -5.89
CA LYS A 81 14.17 -2.96 -6.51
C LYS A 81 13.76 -4.42 -6.27
N ASP A 82 14.71 -5.34 -6.38
CA ASP A 82 14.43 -6.76 -6.20
C ASP A 82 14.17 -7.09 -4.72
N THR A 83 14.91 -6.47 -3.81
CA THR A 83 14.65 -6.57 -2.37
C THR A 83 13.25 -6.04 -2.02
N MET A 84 12.89 -4.83 -2.45
CA MET A 84 11.57 -4.25 -2.16
C MET A 84 10.43 -5.07 -2.77
N LYS A 85 10.63 -5.65 -3.95
CA LYS A 85 9.63 -6.54 -4.54
C LYS A 85 9.45 -7.81 -3.71
N LEU A 86 10.54 -8.41 -3.23
CA LEU A 86 10.47 -9.62 -2.42
C LEU A 86 9.73 -9.34 -1.11
N GLU A 87 10.05 -8.21 -0.44
CA GLU A 87 9.35 -7.76 0.76
C GLU A 87 7.84 -7.55 0.52
N LEU A 88 7.47 -6.88 -0.58
CA LEU A 88 6.06 -6.69 -0.94
C LEU A 88 5.34 -8.01 -1.26
N GLN A 89 6.02 -8.96 -1.89
CA GLN A 89 5.46 -10.29 -2.17
C GLN A 89 5.22 -11.09 -0.88
N GLU A 90 6.11 -10.97 0.10
CA GLU A 90 5.92 -11.59 1.42
C GLU A 90 4.71 -11.00 2.15
N LEU A 91 4.52 -9.67 2.07
CA LEU A 91 3.32 -9.02 2.61
C LEU A 91 2.04 -9.47 1.90
N LEU A 92 2.07 -9.60 0.57
CA LEU A 92 0.92 -10.09 -0.19
C LEU A 92 0.55 -11.52 0.17
N ARG A 93 1.55 -12.37 0.41
CA ARG A 93 1.35 -13.75 0.86
C ARG A 93 0.54 -13.83 2.15
N LEU A 94 0.80 -12.92 3.09
CA LEU A 94 0.04 -12.84 4.34
C LEU A 94 -1.43 -12.48 4.07
N VAL A 95 -1.69 -11.54 3.17
CA VAL A 95 -3.05 -11.11 2.81
C VAL A 95 -3.80 -12.22 2.07
N GLU A 96 -3.12 -12.99 1.23
CA GLU A 96 -3.72 -14.16 0.56
C GLU A 96 -4.08 -15.28 1.55
N ALA A 97 -3.29 -15.48 2.60
CA ALA A 97 -3.65 -16.44 3.65
C ALA A 97 -4.99 -16.09 4.34
N VAL A 98 -5.27 -14.80 4.53
CA VAL A 98 -6.54 -14.33 5.12
C VAL A 98 -7.73 -14.62 4.21
N LYS A 99 -7.55 -14.54 2.88
CA LYS A 99 -8.63 -14.85 1.91
C LYS A 99 -9.04 -16.31 1.93
N LEU A 100 -8.18 -17.21 2.39
CA LEU A 100 -8.46 -18.65 2.45
C LEU A 100 -9.21 -19.07 3.72
N VAL A 101 -9.46 -18.13 4.63
CA VAL A 101 -10.28 -18.38 5.83
C VAL A 101 -11.73 -18.57 5.41
N ASP A 102 -12.36 -19.62 5.90
CA ASP A 102 -13.76 -19.91 5.66
C ASP A 102 -14.66 -18.90 6.39
N THR A 103 -15.26 -18.00 5.61
CA THR A 103 -16.19 -16.97 6.10
C THR A 103 -17.65 -17.37 5.92
N SER A 104 -17.97 -18.60 5.51
CA SER A 104 -19.35 -19.04 5.27
C SER A 104 -20.26 -18.95 6.49
N SER A 105 -19.70 -19.03 7.69
CA SER A 105 -20.42 -18.79 8.95
C SER A 105 -20.90 -17.34 9.15
N LEU A 106 -20.34 -16.40 8.38
CA LEU A 106 -20.72 -14.98 8.37
C LEU A 106 -21.80 -14.68 7.32
N ASP A 107 -22.11 -15.62 6.41
CA ASP A 107 -23.10 -15.42 5.33
C ASP A 107 -24.54 -15.22 5.84
N GLY A 108 -24.80 -15.54 7.12
CA GLY A 108 -26.08 -15.33 7.80
C GLY A 108 -26.12 -14.14 8.76
N VAL A 109 -25.00 -13.44 8.96
CA VAL A 109 -24.97 -12.20 9.73
C VAL A 109 -25.52 -11.10 8.83
N ASN A 110 -26.60 -10.44 9.24
CA ASN A 110 -27.13 -9.30 8.50
C ASN A 110 -25.97 -8.31 8.28
N GLN A 111 -25.74 -7.84 7.06
CA GLN A 111 -24.65 -6.91 6.74
C GLN A 111 -24.70 -5.61 7.58
N GLN A 112 -25.82 -5.34 8.25
CA GLN A 112 -26.05 -4.29 9.24
C GLN A 112 -25.33 -4.53 10.59
N GLU A 113 -25.03 -5.79 10.93
CA GLU A 113 -24.44 -6.24 12.21
C GLU A 113 -22.93 -6.51 12.10
N LEU A 114 -22.41 -6.64 10.88
CA LEU A 114 -20.99 -6.40 10.59
C LEU A 114 -20.77 -4.89 10.76
N LEU A 115 -20.44 -4.47 11.98
CA LEU A 115 -20.23 -3.06 12.33
C LEU A 115 -19.16 -2.43 11.43
N ASP A 116 -19.63 -1.83 10.34
CA ASP A 116 -18.84 -0.97 9.47
C ASP A 116 -18.44 0.26 10.30
N SER A 117 -17.14 0.53 10.36
CA SER A 117 -16.57 1.72 11.02
C SER A 117 -17.11 3.06 10.50
N ARG A 118 -17.90 3.05 9.42
CA ARG A 118 -18.60 4.20 8.83
C ARG A 118 -20.08 4.25 9.18
N ILE A 119 -20.63 3.23 9.84
CA ILE A 119 -22.02 3.25 10.32
C ILE A 119 -22.03 3.97 11.66
N TRP A 120 -22.38 5.24 11.60
CA TRP A 120 -22.85 5.97 12.76
C TRP A 120 -24.18 5.33 13.21
N ALA A 121 -24.48 5.34 14.52
CA ALA A 121 -25.75 4.81 15.01
C ALA A 121 -26.93 5.45 14.26
N GLU A 122 -28.03 4.71 14.04
CA GLU A 122 -29.21 5.26 13.36
C GLU A 122 -29.68 6.54 14.06
N GLY A 123 -29.72 7.66 13.31
CA GLY A 123 -30.06 8.99 13.84
C GLY A 123 -28.86 9.83 14.31
N GLN A 124 -27.65 9.31 14.22
CA GLN A 124 -26.41 10.04 14.46
C GLN A 124 -25.71 10.25 13.12
N GLY A 125 -25.72 11.48 12.61
CA GLY A 125 -24.92 11.91 11.47
C GLY A 125 -23.92 12.97 11.89
N ILE A 126 -23.00 13.33 10.99
CA ILE A 126 -22.29 14.61 11.11
C ILE A 126 -23.32 15.68 10.76
N ASP A 127 -23.65 16.53 11.73
CA ASP A 127 -24.51 17.68 11.49
C ASP A 127 -23.72 18.71 10.67
N PHE A 128 -24.00 18.78 9.37
CA PHE A 128 -23.38 19.74 8.46
C PHE A 128 -23.93 21.16 8.65
N ASP A 129 -25.10 21.29 9.27
CA ASP A 129 -25.78 22.56 9.55
C ASP A 129 -25.54 23.02 11.00
N ALA A 130 -24.86 22.21 11.82
CA ALA A 130 -24.39 22.63 13.13
C ALA A 130 -23.56 23.91 12.92
N PRO A 131 -23.92 25.03 13.59
CA PRO A 131 -23.12 26.24 13.50
C PRO A 131 -21.71 25.86 13.93
N ALA A 132 -20.75 25.96 12.99
CA ALA A 132 -19.38 25.48 13.14
C ALA A 132 -18.92 25.71 14.58
N ALA A 133 -18.89 24.64 15.38
CA ALA A 133 -18.77 24.73 16.83
C ALA A 133 -17.50 25.51 17.13
N ASN A 134 -17.64 26.77 17.54
CA ASN A 134 -16.59 27.73 17.88
C ASN A 134 -15.24 27.36 17.24
N HIS A 135 -15.07 27.64 15.95
CA HIS A 135 -13.81 27.43 15.26
C HIS A 135 -12.72 28.11 16.10
N LEU A 136 -11.93 27.28 16.79
CA LEU A 136 -10.74 27.68 17.51
C LEU A 136 -9.97 28.59 16.57
N SER A 137 -9.82 29.86 16.95
CA SER A 137 -9.15 30.95 16.21
C SER A 137 -8.66 30.50 14.84
N GLU A 138 -9.56 30.48 13.86
CA GLU A 138 -9.26 29.95 12.54
C GLU A 138 -8.03 30.70 12.02
N VAL A 139 -6.96 29.96 11.72
CA VAL A 139 -5.69 30.55 11.34
C VAL A 139 -5.80 30.95 9.87
N HIS A 140 -5.74 32.25 9.57
CA HIS A 140 -5.90 32.77 8.21
C HIS A 140 -4.59 33.32 7.64
N GLY A 141 -4.53 33.37 6.31
CA GLY A 141 -3.50 34.11 5.58
C GLY A 141 -2.09 33.54 5.75
N ASP A 142 -1.11 34.44 5.92
CA ASP A 142 0.31 34.10 6.00
C ASP A 142 0.65 33.16 7.17
N ASP A 143 -0.20 33.11 8.20
CA ASP A 143 -0.02 32.20 9.32
C ASP A 143 -0.11 30.73 8.90
N LEU A 144 -0.82 30.40 7.82
CA LEU A 144 -0.86 29.06 7.21
C LEU A 144 0.45 28.69 6.52
N LEU A 145 1.29 29.67 6.20
CA LEU A 145 2.53 29.51 5.46
C LEU A 145 3.76 29.40 6.38
N LYS A 146 3.59 29.53 7.69
CA LYS A 146 4.69 29.40 8.69
C LYS A 146 5.49 28.10 8.56
N HIS A 147 4.84 27.04 8.09
CA HIS A 147 5.46 25.73 7.89
C HIS A 147 5.75 25.40 6.41
N ALA A 148 5.45 26.32 5.49
CA ALA A 148 5.74 26.11 4.08
C ALA A 148 7.25 26.25 3.83
N LYS A 149 7.86 25.21 3.25
CA LYS A 149 9.26 25.27 2.81
C LYS A 149 9.49 26.39 1.78
N THR A 150 8.53 26.57 0.88
CA THR A 150 8.58 27.56 -0.20
C THR A 150 7.20 28.16 -0.41
N HIS A 151 7.13 29.49 -0.32
CA HIS A 151 5.92 30.26 -0.64
C HIS A 151 6.32 31.56 -1.36
N VAL A 152 5.45 32.07 -2.22
CA VAL A 152 5.61 33.34 -2.94
C VAL A 152 4.27 34.04 -2.95
N ASP A 153 4.24 35.33 -2.63
CA ASP A 153 3.04 36.18 -2.65
C ASP A 153 1.81 35.58 -1.91
N GLY A 154 2.04 35.02 -0.72
CA GLY A 154 0.96 34.43 0.08
C GLY A 154 0.44 33.07 -0.43
N GLN A 155 1.19 32.39 -1.31
CA GLN A 155 0.78 31.11 -1.91
C GLN A 155 1.88 30.05 -1.80
N TYR A 156 1.48 28.78 -1.65
CA TYR A 156 2.41 27.65 -1.72
C TYR A 156 3.06 27.57 -3.10
N MET A 157 4.40 27.55 -3.14
CA MET A 157 5.13 27.40 -4.38
C MET A 157 5.51 25.93 -4.56
N VAL A 158 4.96 25.30 -5.59
CA VAL A 158 5.31 23.93 -6.02
C VAL A 158 6.18 24.00 -7.27
N GLU A 159 7.31 23.29 -7.25
CA GLU A 159 8.17 23.16 -8.41
C GLU A 159 7.46 22.33 -9.49
N THR A 160 7.21 22.95 -10.63
CA THR A 160 6.71 22.25 -11.83
C THR A 160 7.87 22.01 -12.79
N ALA A 161 7.78 20.96 -13.61
CA ALA A 161 8.82 20.63 -14.59
C ALA A 161 9.21 21.83 -15.50
N ALA A 162 8.27 22.71 -15.80
CA ALA A 162 8.51 23.94 -16.57
C ALA A 162 9.38 24.97 -15.84
N ARG A 163 9.40 25.00 -14.50
CA ARG A 163 10.27 25.91 -13.72
C ARG A 163 11.67 25.33 -13.55
N VAL A 164 11.80 24.02 -13.33
CA VAL A 164 13.10 23.33 -13.30
C VAL A 164 13.85 23.53 -14.63
N ALA A 165 13.16 23.38 -15.75
CA ALA A 165 13.74 23.59 -17.09
C ALA A 165 14.16 25.05 -17.36
N ARG A 166 13.53 26.03 -16.69
CA ARG A 166 13.89 27.46 -16.80
C ARG A 166 15.02 27.85 -15.85
N GLY A 167 15.08 27.26 -14.65
CA GLY A 167 16.21 27.41 -13.72
C GLY A 167 17.52 26.83 -14.27
N ALA A 168 17.44 25.75 -15.06
CA ALA A 168 18.60 25.18 -15.74
C ALA A 168 19.14 26.04 -16.91
N LYS A 169 18.39 27.07 -17.37
CA LYS A 169 18.79 28.00 -18.43
C LYS A 169 19.17 29.39 -17.91
N GLY A 170 19.65 29.49 -16.66
CA GLY A 170 19.93 30.75 -15.98
C GLY A 170 21.39 30.94 -15.53
N SER A 171 22.33 31.03 -16.48
CA SER A 171 23.37 32.06 -16.55
C SER A 171 24.40 31.66 -17.63
N PRO A 172 24.34 32.19 -18.86
CA PRO A 172 25.56 32.26 -19.65
C PRO A 172 26.50 33.17 -18.85
N LYS A 173 27.58 32.60 -18.28
CA LYS A 173 28.70 33.42 -17.85
C LYS A 173 29.09 34.24 -19.07
N GLU A 174 28.92 35.54 -18.97
CA GLU A 174 29.33 36.53 -19.94
C GLU A 174 30.86 36.45 -20.06
N MET A 175 31.35 35.47 -20.81
CA MET A 175 32.74 35.40 -21.25
C MET A 175 32.85 36.30 -22.48
N SER A 176 32.77 37.60 -22.22
CA SER A 176 33.28 38.62 -23.13
C SER A 176 34.80 38.46 -23.21
N ASN A 177 35.25 37.57 -24.10
CA ASN A 177 36.64 37.49 -24.49
C ASN A 177 36.70 37.63 -26.02
N PRO A 178 36.97 38.83 -26.55
CA PRO A 178 36.82 39.16 -27.98
C PRO A 178 37.72 38.32 -28.89
N THR A 179 38.75 37.66 -28.34
CA THR A 179 39.69 36.82 -29.08
C THR A 179 39.06 35.51 -29.55
N LEU A 180 38.09 34.96 -28.81
CA LEU A 180 37.48 33.66 -29.09
C LEU A 180 36.42 33.75 -30.20
N ILE A 181 35.71 34.88 -30.26
CA ILE A 181 34.77 35.19 -31.35
C ILE A 181 35.53 35.34 -32.68
N ARG A 182 36.69 35.99 -32.67
CA ARG A 182 37.52 36.17 -33.86
C ARG A 182 38.03 34.82 -34.40
N LEU A 183 38.47 33.90 -33.53
CA LEU A 183 38.89 32.54 -33.93
C LEU A 183 37.75 31.69 -34.50
N MET A 184 36.53 31.79 -33.96
CA MET A 184 35.38 31.06 -34.51
C MET A 184 34.94 31.59 -35.88
N VAL A 185 35.00 32.91 -36.11
CA VAL A 185 34.66 33.49 -37.42
C VAL A 185 35.66 33.04 -38.49
N TYR A 186 36.96 33.01 -38.19
CA TYR A 186 37.96 32.51 -39.15
C TYR A 186 37.80 31.02 -39.46
N ALA A 187 37.46 30.20 -38.46
CA ALA A 187 37.24 28.77 -38.65
C ALA A 187 35.98 28.44 -39.48
N LEU A 188 34.96 29.32 -39.44
CA LEU A 188 33.71 29.14 -40.19
C LEU A 188 33.74 29.74 -41.60
N PHE A 189 34.53 30.81 -41.83
CA PHE A 189 34.54 31.52 -43.10
C PHE A 189 35.77 31.27 -43.99
N GLY A 190 36.78 30.51 -43.53
CA GLY A 190 37.87 30.02 -44.38
C GLY A 190 38.56 31.12 -45.19
N ILE A 191 38.78 32.29 -44.59
CA ILE A 191 39.48 33.40 -45.25
C ILE A 191 40.98 33.20 -45.01
N ASP A 192 41.67 32.76 -46.06
CA ASP A 192 43.14 32.66 -46.12
C ASP A 192 43.71 34.08 -46.29
N GLU A 193 44.52 34.53 -45.34
CA GLU A 193 45.19 35.84 -45.38
C GLU A 193 46.39 35.75 -46.33
N ALA A 194 46.10 35.75 -47.63
CA ALA A 194 47.12 35.88 -48.66
C ALA A 194 47.51 37.35 -48.85
N GLN A 195 48.73 37.67 -48.43
CA GLN A 195 49.63 38.71 -48.95
C GLN A 195 49.15 40.18 -48.91
N HIS A 196 49.72 40.99 -48.01
CA HIS A 196 50.55 42.12 -48.43
C HIS A 196 51.37 42.70 -47.26
N GLU A 197 52.65 42.97 -47.53
CA GLU A 197 53.51 43.89 -46.76
C GLU A 197 52.88 45.29 -46.59
#